data_AF-A0A7C2Y7X0-F1
#
_entry.id   AF-A0A7C2Y7X0-F1
#
_cell.length_a   1.000
_cell.length_b   1.000
_cell.length_c   1.000
_cell.angle_alpha   90.00
_cell.angle_beta   90.00
_cell.angle_gamma   90.00
#
_symmetry.space_group_name_H-M   'P 1'
#
loop_
_entity.id
_entity.type
_entity.pdbx_description
1 polymer ?
#
loop_
_entity_poly.entity_id
_entity_poly.type
_entity_poly.pdbx_seq_one_letter_code
_entity_poly.pdbx_strand_id
1 'polypeptide(L)'
;MSPRAQVLLWGAQRASAAVLAICVAVHLATVIYAVRNGLSAAEILGRTRGNAPWLAFYLVFVASVAVHAPIGLRAILAEWTRWRGRSLDLAMLLVGGLLALWGARAVWAVFA
;
A
#
# COMPACT_ATOMS: atom_id res chain seq x y z
N MET A 1 10.77 -4.21 -21.40
CA MET A 1 9.33 -4.50 -21.18
C MET A 1 8.59 -4.50 -22.51
N SER A 2 7.73 -5.48 -22.73
CA SER A 2 6.86 -5.49 -23.92
C SER A 2 5.78 -4.40 -23.83
N PRO A 3 5.21 -3.94 -24.96
CA PRO A 3 4.09 -3.00 -24.96
C PRO A 3 2.88 -3.52 -24.15
N ARG A 4 2.58 -4.82 -24.24
CA ARG A 4 1.52 -5.45 -23.45
C ARG A 4 1.74 -5.30 -21.94
N ALA A 5 2.96 -5.53 -21.47
CA ALA A 5 3.29 -5.37 -20.04
C ALA A 5 3.11 -3.91 -19.57
N GLN A 6 3.42 -2.93 -20.41
CA GLN A 6 3.21 -1.51 -20.08
C GLN A 6 1.72 -1.19 -19.91
N VAL A 7 0.86 -1.69 -20.81
CA VAL A 7 -0.60 -1.52 -20.71
C VAL A 7 -1.14 -2.16 -19.43
N LEU A 8 -0.69 -3.37 -19.09
CA LEU A 8 -1.12 -4.06 -17.87
C LEU A 8 -0.72 -3.30 -16.61
N LEU A 9 0.52 -2.83 -16.52
CA LEU A 9 1.00 -2.05 -15.38
C LEU A 9 0.28 -0.72 -15.24
N TRP A 10 0.01 -0.04 -16.35
CA TRP A 10 -0.78 1.18 -16.37
C TRP A 10 -2.21 0.95 -15.85
N GLY A 11 -2.85 -0.13 -16.31
CA GLY A 11 -4.18 -0.53 -15.83
C GLY A 11 -4.17 -0.85 -14.33
N ALA A 12 -3.20 -1.65 -13.89
CA ALA A 12 -3.02 -2.01 -12.48
C ALA A 12 -2.81 -0.79 -11.59
N GLN A 13 -2.00 0.19 -12.04
CA GLN A 13 -1.76 1.42 -11.29
C GLN A 13 -3.03 2.26 -11.11
N ARG A 14 -3.88 2.36 -12.14
CA ARG A 14 -5.16 3.11 -12.06
C ARG A 14 -6.20 2.40 -11.21
N ALA A 15 -6.34 1.09 -11.36
CA ALA A 15 -7.27 0.31 -10.56
C ALA A 15 -6.90 0.37 -9.06
N SER A 16 -5.62 0.14 -8.75
CA SER A 16 -5.11 0.28 -7.37
C SER A 16 -5.22 1.71 -6.84
N ALA A 17 -5.04 2.74 -7.67
CA ALA A 17 -5.25 4.13 -7.28
C ALA A 17 -6.71 4.41 -6.88
N ALA A 18 -7.68 3.89 -7.63
CA ALA A 18 -9.10 4.08 -7.32
C ALA A 18 -9.46 3.44 -5.97
N VAL A 19 -8.96 2.23 -5.71
CA VAL A 19 -9.13 1.56 -4.41
C VAL A 19 -8.43 2.36 -3.30
N LEU A 20 -7.20 2.81 -3.53
CA LEU A 20 -6.45 3.60 -2.56
C LEU A 20 -7.12 4.93 -2.22
N ALA A 21 -7.73 5.60 -3.19
CA ALA A 21 -8.44 6.85 -2.93
C ALA A 21 -9.53 6.66 -1.87
N ILE A 22 -10.30 5.57 -1.97
CA ILE A 22 -11.34 5.21 -1.00
C ILE A 22 -10.71 4.80 0.33
N CYS A 23 -9.72 3.90 0.30
CA CYS A 23 -9.05 3.42 1.51
C CYS A 23 -8.38 4.55 2.29
N VAL A 24 -7.68 5.46 1.62
CA VAL A 24 -7.03 6.62 2.26
C VAL A 24 -8.07 7.55 2.87
N ALA A 25 -9.18 7.83 2.19
CA ALA A 25 -10.24 8.66 2.74
C ALA A 25 -10.83 8.06 4.02
N VAL A 26 -11.19 6.77 4.00
CA VAL A 26 -11.73 6.06 5.17
C VAL A 26 -10.70 5.99 6.30
N HIS A 27 -9.45 5.66 5.98
CA HIS A 27 -8.37 5.58 6.96
C HIS A 27 -8.13 6.93 7.63
N LEU A 28 -7.98 8.00 6.84
CA LEU A 28 -7.71 9.33 7.37
C LEU A 28 -8.86 9.85 8.24
N ALA A 29 -10.10 9.70 7.78
CA ALA A 29 -11.27 10.08 8.58
C ALA A 29 -11.30 9.31 9.92
N THR A 30 -11.00 8.01 9.89
CA THR A 30 -10.94 7.17 11.09
C THR A 30 -9.83 7.59 12.04
N VAL A 31 -8.62 7.84 11.52
CA VAL A 31 -7.48 8.28 12.34
C VAL A 31 -7.79 9.63 12.98
N ILE A 32 -8.29 10.61 12.22
CA ILE A 32 -8.68 11.93 12.75
C ILE A 32 -9.72 11.80 13.87
N TYR A 33 -10.68 10.89 13.74
CA TYR A 33 -11.67 10.65 14.79
C TYR A 33 -11.07 9.94 16.01
N ALA A 34 -10.28 8.89 15.78
CA ALA A 34 -9.77 8.00 16.82
C ALA A 34 -8.70 8.65 17.72
N VAL A 35 -7.92 9.60 17.20
CA VAL A 35 -6.81 10.23 17.93
C VAL A 35 -7.19 11.44 18.78
N ARG A 36 -8.48 11.82 18.83
CA ARG A 36 -8.94 13.00 19.57
C ARG A 36 -8.58 13.00 21.06
N ASN A 37 -8.44 11.82 21.66
CA ASN A 37 -8.11 11.66 23.08
C ASN A 37 -6.66 11.21 23.33
N GLY A 38 -5.83 11.15 22.28
CA GLY A 38 -4.47 10.60 22.33
C GLY A 38 -4.23 9.53 21.28
N LEU A 39 -2.95 9.16 21.09
CA LEU A 39 -2.53 8.07 20.21
C LEU A 39 -1.57 7.15 20.98
N SER A 40 -2.13 6.12 21.61
CA SER A 40 -1.35 5.09 22.30
C SER A 40 -1.50 3.72 21.64
N ALA A 41 -0.50 2.84 21.85
CA ALA A 41 -0.56 1.46 21.38
C ALA A 41 -1.77 0.70 21.94
N ALA A 42 -2.13 0.94 23.20
CA ALA A 42 -3.29 0.34 23.85
C ALA A 42 -4.61 0.74 23.16
N GLU A 43 -4.76 2.01 22.78
CA GLU A 43 -5.93 2.50 22.06
C GLU A 43 -6.03 2.00 20.61
N ILE A 44 -4.88 1.77 19.96
CA ILE A 44 -4.85 1.13 18.63
C ILE A 44 -5.33 -0.32 18.77
N LEU A 45 -4.67 -1.10 19.63
CA LEU A 45 -4.98 -2.52 19.84
C LEU A 45 -6.42 -2.72 20.34
N GLY A 46 -6.92 -1.84 21.21
CA GLY A 46 -8.30 -1.88 21.68
C GLY A 46 -9.35 -1.75 20.56
N ARG A 47 -8.98 -1.20 19.39
CA ARG A 47 -9.87 -1.07 18.22
C ARG A 47 -9.60 -2.10 17.12
N THR A 48 -8.38 -2.62 17.04
CA THR A 48 -7.95 -3.51 15.93
C THR A 48 -7.92 -5.00 16.30
N ARG A 49 -7.66 -5.34 17.57
CA ARG A 49 -7.47 -6.74 17.97
C ARG A 49 -8.76 -7.55 17.82
N GLY A 50 -8.68 -8.68 17.13
CA GLY A 50 -9.84 -9.54 16.81
C GLY A 50 -10.85 -8.90 15.85
N ASN A 51 -10.58 -7.71 15.30
CA ASN A 51 -11.53 -6.99 14.45
C ASN A 51 -11.35 -7.39 12.98
N ALA A 52 -12.12 -8.38 12.54
CA ALA A 52 -12.04 -8.91 11.17
C ALA A 52 -12.37 -7.88 10.06
N PRO A 53 -13.36 -6.97 10.22
CA PRO A 53 -13.55 -5.87 9.27
C PRO A 53 -12.32 -4.99 9.07
N TRP A 54 -11.64 -4.59 10.16
CA TRP A 54 -10.41 -3.80 10.05
C TRP A 54 -9.26 -4.61 9.44
N LEU A 55 -9.14 -5.90 9.78
CA LEU A 55 -8.17 -6.79 9.14
C LEU A 55 -8.36 -6.81 7.61
N ALA A 56 -9.58 -7.08 7.14
CA ALA A 56 -9.88 -7.13 5.71
C ALA A 56 -9.61 -5.77 5.02
N PHE A 57 -10.05 -4.68 5.63
CA PHE A 57 -9.80 -3.33 5.14
C PHE A 57 -8.31 -3.04 4.95
N TYR A 58 -7.49 -3.31 5.97
CA TYR A 58 -6.06 -3.03 5.89
C TYR A 58 -5.30 -3.99 4.98
N LEU A 59 -5.75 -5.25 4.81
CA LEU A 59 -5.18 -6.15 3.80
C LEU A 59 -5.44 -5.63 2.38
N VAL A 60 -6.65 -5.13 2.09
CA VAL A 60 -6.96 -4.49 0.80
C VAL A 60 -6.12 -3.22 0.60
N PHE A 61 -5.96 -2.42 1.65
CA PHE A 61 -5.11 -1.23 1.63
C PHE A 61 -3.67 -1.61 1.26
N VAL A 62 -3.06 -2.54 2.00
CA VAL A 62 -1.67 -2.99 1.77
C VAL A 62 -1.48 -3.57 0.38
N ALA A 63 -2.40 -4.43 -0.08
CA ALA A 63 -2.34 -5.01 -1.42
C ALA A 63 -2.37 -3.91 -2.49
N SER A 64 -3.23 -2.90 -2.31
CA SER A 64 -3.33 -1.79 -3.25
C SER A 64 -2.08 -0.91 -3.26
N VAL A 65 -1.49 -0.62 -2.09
CA VAL A 65 -0.21 0.12 -2.00
C VAL A 65 0.93 -0.66 -2.64
N ALA A 66 1.04 -1.96 -2.36
CA ALA A 66 2.10 -2.81 -2.87
C ALA A 66 2.09 -2.94 -4.40
N VAL A 67 0.95 -2.67 -5.04
CA VAL A 67 0.83 -2.56 -6.50
C VAL A 67 1.08 -1.13 -6.98
N HIS A 68 0.37 -0.15 -6.40
CA HIS A 68 0.39 1.23 -6.90
C HIS A 68 1.75 1.90 -6.76
N ALA A 69 2.34 1.81 -5.57
CA ALA A 69 3.55 2.56 -5.21
C ALA A 69 4.77 2.20 -6.07
N PRO A 70 5.15 0.92 -6.26
CA PRO A 70 6.34 0.60 -7.06
C PRO A 70 6.17 0.95 -8.55
N ILE A 71 4.94 0.89 -9.10
CA ILE A 71 4.71 1.26 -10.51
C ILE A 71 4.89 2.78 -10.69
N GLY A 72 4.32 3.59 -9.79
CA GLY A 72 4.50 5.03 -9.80
C GLY A 72 5.95 5.45 -9.55
N LEU A 73 6.60 4.86 -8.55
CA LEU A 73 7.99 5.14 -8.21
C LEU A 73 8.94 4.81 -9.36
N ARG A 74 8.67 3.72 -10.09
CA ARG A 74 9.41 3.36 -11.30
C ARG A 74 9.41 4.48 -12.33
N ALA A 75 8.27 5.11 -12.57
CA ALA A 75 8.14 6.20 -13.53
C ALA A 75 8.96 7.42 -13.09
N ILE A 76 8.84 7.81 -11.82
CA ILE A 76 9.58 8.93 -11.23
C ILE A 76 11.09 8.69 -11.34
N LEU A 77 11.59 7.53 -10.91
CA LEU A 77 13.01 7.22 -10.95
C LEU A 77 13.55 7.19 -12.39
N ALA A 78 12.81 6.61 -13.33
CA ALA A 78 13.22 6.54 -14.73
C ALA A 78 13.32 7.91 -15.39
N GLU A 79 12.49 8.86 -14.96
CA GLU A 79 12.49 10.24 -15.44
C GLU A 79 13.59 11.07 -14.77
N TRP A 80 13.67 11.05 -13.44
CA TRP A 80 14.53 11.95 -12.67
C TRP A 80 16.00 11.54 -12.68
N THR A 81 16.28 10.23 -12.71
CA THR A 81 17.65 9.70 -12.55
C THR A 81 18.19 9.02 -13.80
N ARG A 82 17.37 8.89 -14.85
CA ARG A 82 17.65 8.08 -16.05
C ARG A 82 17.88 6.59 -15.78
N TRP A 83 17.61 6.09 -14.57
CA TRP A 83 17.70 4.67 -14.24
C TRP A 83 16.69 3.85 -15.05
N ARG A 84 17.13 2.82 -15.78
CA ARG A 84 16.27 2.03 -16.70
C ARG A 84 16.71 0.57 -16.75
N GLY A 85 15.85 -0.27 -17.34
CA GLY A 85 16.15 -1.68 -17.62
C GLY A 85 15.89 -2.60 -16.44
N ARG A 86 16.48 -3.80 -16.50
CA ARG A 86 16.20 -4.91 -15.57
C ARG A 86 16.49 -4.59 -14.11
N SER A 87 17.52 -3.79 -13.82
CA SER A 87 17.86 -3.43 -12.43
C SER A 87 16.79 -2.57 -11.78
N LEU A 88 16.20 -1.62 -12.53
CA LEU A 88 15.05 -0.83 -12.05
C LEU A 88 13.83 -1.73 -11.82
N ASP A 89 13.53 -2.62 -12.78
CA ASP A 89 12.38 -3.52 -12.67
C ASP A 89 12.50 -4.44 -11.44
N LEU A 90 13.69 -4.99 -11.18
CA LEU A 90 13.96 -5.82 -9.99
C LEU A 90 13.88 -5.01 -8.68
N ALA A 91 14.42 -3.78 -8.67
CA ALA A 91 14.33 -2.91 -7.51
C ALA A 91 12.87 -2.58 -7.17
N MET A 92 12.02 -2.31 -8.16
CA MET A 92 10.60 -2.02 -7.95
C MET A 92 9.81 -3.27 -7.53
N LEU A 93 10.18 -4.45 -8.04
CA LEU A 93 9.63 -5.72 -7.54
C LEU A 93 9.99 -5.93 -6.06
N LEU A 94 11.24 -5.65 -5.68
CA LEU A 94 11.69 -5.73 -4.29
C LEU A 94 10.92 -4.73 -3.40
N VAL A 95 10.76 -3.48 -3.83
CA VAL A 95 9.97 -2.47 -3.10
C VAL A 95 8.53 -2.95 -2.91
N GLY A 96 7.86 -3.43 -3.96
CA GLY A 96 6.50 -3.98 -3.87
C GLY A 96 6.42 -5.18 -2.93
N GLY A 97 7.36 -6.12 -3.03
CA GLY A 97 7.45 -7.29 -2.15
C GLY A 97 7.67 -6.93 -0.68
N LEU A 98 8.55 -5.96 -0.39
CA LEU A 98 8.80 -5.47 0.95
C LEU A 98 7.55 -4.78 1.52
N LEU A 99 6.88 -3.93 0.74
CA LEU A 99 5.62 -3.30 1.16
C LEU A 99 4.54 -4.34 1.47
N ALA A 100 4.38 -5.36 0.62
CA ALA A 100 3.42 -6.43 0.84
C ALA A 100 3.74 -7.24 2.11
N LEU A 101 4.99 -7.68 2.26
CA LEU A 101 5.41 -8.51 3.40
C LEU A 101 5.30 -7.77 4.73
N TRP A 102 5.91 -6.58 4.82
CA TRP A 102 5.96 -5.82 6.06
C TRP A 102 4.60 -5.20 6.39
N GLY A 103 3.83 -4.80 5.36
CA GLY A 103 2.45 -4.36 5.52
C GLY A 103 1.55 -5.46 6.07
N ALA A 104 1.55 -6.65 5.45
CA ALA A 104 0.76 -7.77 5.92
C ALA A 104 1.15 -8.21 7.35
N ARG A 105 2.45 -8.21 7.65
CA ARG A 105 2.95 -8.49 9.01
C ARG A 105 2.45 -7.47 10.02
N ALA A 106 2.45 -6.18 9.68
CA ALA A 106 1.95 -5.13 10.57
C ALA A 106 0.44 -5.26 10.81
N VAL A 107 -0.33 -5.52 9.76
CA VAL A 107 -1.79 -5.74 9.83
C VAL A 107 -2.11 -6.96 10.70
N TRP A 108 -1.37 -8.04 10.55
CA TRP A 108 -1.52 -9.22 11.40
C TRP A 108 -1.17 -8.93 12.87
N ALA A 109 -0.08 -8.19 13.12
CA ALA A 109 0.37 -7.85 14.47
C ALA A 109 -0.63 -7.00 15.27
N VAL A 110 -1.44 -6.17 14.61
CA VAL A 110 -2.48 -5.37 15.29
C VAL A 110 -3.82 -6.10 15.41
N PHE A 111 -3.99 -7.21 14.70
CA PHE A 111 -5.19 -8.06 14.75
C PHE A 111 -5.07 -9.17 15.80
N ALA A 112 -3.92 -9.85 15.87
CA ALA A 112 -3.67 -10.98 16.77
C ALA A 112 -3.39 -10.54 18.23
#